data_AF-A0A927QU97-F1
#
_entry.id   AF-A0A927QU97-F1
#
_cell.length_a   1.000
_cell.length_b   1.000
_cell.length_c   1.000
_cell.angle_alpha   90.00
_cell.angle_beta   90.00
_cell.angle_gamma   90.00
#
_symmetry.space_group_name_H-M   'P 1'
#
loop_
_entity.id
_entity.type
_entity.pdbx_description
1 polymer ?
#
loop_
_entity_poly.entity_id
_entity_poly.type
_entity_poly.pdbx_seq_one_letter_code
_entity_poly.pdbx_strand_id
1 'polypeptide(L)'
;MRREAFFSNDCKYRYSLLREWDTSLPRVLYIMLNPSVADAEIDDQTIKRCTYFAEKFGFGSLEVVNLYALISTDPFEIKTESEPIGKDNDYHILVAAKRASKIIVAWGEKGFYNQRHNKVTRMLHDNGYSLYCLKLTKNGHYPRHPSRLPSCCQLELFTTEEFLKKLYK
;
A
#
# COMPACT_ATOMS: atom_id res chain seq x y z
N MET A 1 12.08 7.32 -16.51
CA MET A 1 11.12 7.01 -15.45
C MET A 1 10.89 8.25 -14.61
N ARG A 2 9.65 8.75 -14.56
CA ARG A 2 9.23 9.85 -13.69
C ARG A 2 9.11 9.34 -12.25
N ARG A 3 9.53 10.16 -11.29
CA ARG A 3 9.56 9.85 -9.87
C ARG A 3 8.99 11.03 -9.08
N GLU A 4 7.99 10.78 -8.26
CA GLU A 4 7.38 11.82 -7.41
C GLU A 4 7.09 11.25 -6.03
N ALA A 5 7.09 12.11 -5.02
CA ALA A 5 6.62 11.78 -3.69
C ALA A 5 5.91 13.01 -3.11
N PHE A 6 4.80 12.79 -2.42
CA PHE A 6 4.03 13.86 -1.79
C PHE A 6 4.13 13.74 -0.28
N PHE A 7 4.56 14.83 0.36
CA PHE A 7 4.82 14.90 1.80
C PHE A 7 3.98 15.98 2.46
N SER A 8 3.82 15.90 3.77
CA SER A 8 3.40 17.04 4.59
C SER A 8 4.46 18.15 4.58
N ASN A 9 4.08 19.37 4.92
CA ASN A 9 4.99 20.53 4.93
C ASN A 9 6.19 20.35 5.87
N ASP A 10 6.02 19.60 6.95
CA ASP A 10 7.06 19.27 7.93
C ASP A 10 7.84 17.99 7.58
N CYS A 11 7.53 17.37 6.44
CA CYS A 11 8.10 16.10 5.98
C CYS A 11 7.93 14.92 6.96
N LYS A 12 7.08 15.03 7.99
CA LYS A 12 6.80 13.94 8.94
C LYS A 12 5.98 12.82 8.30
N TYR A 13 5.15 13.16 7.31
CA TYR A 13 4.25 12.25 6.63
C TYR A 13 4.58 12.16 5.14
N ARG A 14 4.59 10.94 4.59
CA ARG A 14 4.59 10.70 3.14
C ARG A 14 3.25 10.10 2.73
N TYR A 15 2.48 10.89 1.99
CA TYR A 15 1.15 10.52 1.55
C TYR A 15 1.15 9.64 0.30
N SER A 16 2.09 9.87 -0.63
CA SER A 16 2.23 9.02 -1.81
C SER A 16 3.65 8.97 -2.37
N LEU A 17 3.95 7.92 -3.11
CA LEU A 17 5.17 7.72 -3.88
C LEU A 17 4.82 7.16 -5.26
N LEU A 18 5.22 7.85 -6.33
CA LEU A 18 4.98 7.46 -7.72
C LEU A 18 6.28 7.02 -8.40
N ARG A 19 6.18 5.94 -9.18
CA ARG A 19 7.14 5.55 -10.23
C ARG A 19 6.38 5.31 -11.52
N GLU A 20 6.75 6.01 -12.58
CA GLU A 20 6.09 5.94 -13.88
C GLU A 20 7.13 5.78 -14.99
N TRP A 21 7.12 4.61 -15.63
CA TRP A 21 8.07 4.24 -16.68
C TRP A 21 7.45 4.24 -18.08
N ASP A 22 6.12 4.04 -18.18
CA ASP A 22 5.38 4.09 -19.44
C ASP A 22 4.01 4.75 -19.22
N THR A 23 3.78 5.89 -19.86
CA THR A 23 2.52 6.65 -19.74
C THR A 23 1.39 6.12 -20.62
N SER A 24 1.69 5.20 -21.54
CA SER A 24 0.68 4.56 -22.39
C SER A 24 -0.02 3.37 -21.71
N LEU A 25 0.55 2.89 -20.60
CA LEU A 25 0.07 1.74 -19.85
C LEU A 25 -0.61 2.14 -18.53
N PRO A 26 -1.50 1.29 -17.99
CA PRO A 26 -2.28 1.63 -16.80
C PRO A 26 -1.42 1.74 -15.52
N ARG A 27 -1.96 2.46 -14.53
CA ARG A 27 -1.37 2.57 -13.19
C ARG A 27 -1.90 1.51 -12.24
N VAL A 28 -1.03 0.99 -11.37
CA VAL A 28 -1.40 0.17 -10.20
C VAL A 28 -1.14 0.92 -8.90
N LEU A 29 -2.03 0.75 -7.91
CA LEU A 29 -1.84 1.25 -6.56
C LEU A 29 -1.38 0.13 -5.64
N TYR A 30 -0.35 0.37 -4.83
CA TYR A 30 -0.01 -0.46 -3.68
C TYR A 30 -0.43 0.26 -2.38
N ILE A 31 -1.11 -0.47 -1.49
CA ILE A 31 -1.42 -0.01 -0.13
C ILE A 31 -0.61 -0.83 0.87
N MET A 32 0.34 -0.17 1.51
CA MET A 32 1.34 -0.78 2.39
C MET A 32 1.19 -0.31 3.84
N LEU A 33 2.06 -0.75 4.76
CA LEU A 33 1.90 -0.46 6.18
C LEU A 33 2.20 1.00 6.50
N ASN A 34 3.46 1.41 6.36
CA ASN A 34 3.95 2.75 6.60
C ASN A 34 5.15 3.03 5.68
N PRO A 35 5.38 4.30 5.32
CA PRO A 35 6.58 4.67 4.60
C PRO A 35 7.81 4.50 5.49
N SER A 36 8.85 3.87 4.95
CA SER A 36 10.21 4.00 5.45
C SER A 36 10.84 5.31 4.95
N VAL A 37 12.02 5.66 5.47
CA VAL A 37 12.93 6.68 4.92
C VAL A 37 13.53 6.19 3.59
N ALA A 38 12.73 5.59 2.71
CA ALA A 38 13.15 5.34 1.35
C ALA A 38 13.37 6.70 0.69
N ASP A 39 14.63 7.03 0.43
CA ASP A 39 15.06 8.24 -0.26
C ASP A 39 14.31 8.34 -1.59
N ALA A 40 13.84 9.54 -1.93
CA ALA A 40 13.17 9.79 -3.20
C ALA A 40 14.05 9.36 -4.41
N GLU A 41 15.36 9.28 -4.22
CA GLU A 41 16.37 8.95 -5.22
C GLU A 41 16.70 7.44 -5.33
N ILE A 42 16.61 6.66 -4.25
CA ILE A 42 17.03 5.25 -4.24
C ILE A 42 15.86 4.33 -3.89
N ASP A 43 15.50 3.45 -4.83
CA ASP A 43 14.46 2.46 -4.59
C ASP A 43 14.98 1.36 -3.65
N ASP A 44 14.30 1.18 -2.53
CA ASP A 44 14.55 0.07 -1.61
C ASP A 44 14.11 -1.28 -2.22
N GLN A 45 14.38 -2.38 -1.53
CA GLN A 45 14.00 -3.72 -1.98
C GLN A 45 12.48 -3.87 -2.16
N THR A 46 11.67 -3.10 -1.42
CA THR A 46 10.22 -3.11 -1.47
C THR A 46 9.74 -2.53 -2.78
N ILE A 47 10.17 -1.30 -3.10
CA ILE A 47 9.79 -0.62 -4.33
C ILE A 47 10.29 -1.40 -5.55
N LYS A 48 11.52 -1.93 -5.52
CA LYS A 48 12.02 -2.82 -6.58
C LYS A 48 11.12 -4.03 -6.83
N ARG A 49 10.60 -4.67 -5.77
CA ARG A 49 9.66 -5.80 -5.93
C ARG A 49 8.31 -5.34 -6.44
N CYS A 50 7.77 -4.22 -5.95
CA CYS A 50 6.53 -3.66 -6.46
C CYS A 50 6.63 -3.33 -7.94
N THR A 51 7.72 -2.67 -8.38
CA THR A 51 7.99 -2.36 -9.79
C THR A 51 8.05 -3.63 -10.62
N TYR A 52 8.83 -4.63 -10.19
CA TYR A 52 8.91 -5.92 -10.88
C TYR A 52 7.52 -6.55 -11.11
N PHE A 53 6.68 -6.59 -10.08
CA PHE A 53 5.35 -7.17 -10.21
C PHE A 53 4.44 -6.30 -11.09
N ALA A 54 4.52 -4.98 -10.96
CA ALA A 54 3.77 -4.05 -11.79
C ALA A 54 4.10 -4.24 -13.29
N GLU A 55 5.39 -4.29 -13.64
CA GLU A 55 5.85 -4.57 -15.00
C GLU A 55 5.39 -5.96 -15.48
N LYS A 56 5.56 -6.99 -14.63
CA LYS A 56 5.12 -8.37 -14.94
C LYS A 56 3.62 -8.43 -15.29
N PHE A 57 2.80 -7.60 -14.66
CA PHE A 57 1.36 -7.57 -14.88
C PHE A 57 0.90 -6.52 -15.90
N GLY A 58 1.83 -5.91 -16.63
CA GLY A 58 1.53 -5.00 -17.75
C GLY A 58 1.14 -3.58 -17.34
N PHE A 59 1.55 -3.12 -16.14
CA PHE A 59 1.37 -1.73 -15.73
C PHE A 59 2.54 -0.85 -16.20
N GLY A 60 2.24 0.44 -16.41
CA GLY A 60 3.21 1.48 -16.80
C GLY A 60 3.67 2.36 -15.64
N SER A 61 2.96 2.30 -14.52
CA SER A 61 3.29 3.02 -13.30
C SER A 61 2.78 2.31 -12.06
N LEU A 62 3.45 2.55 -10.95
CA LEU A 62 2.96 2.23 -9.62
C LEU A 62 2.89 3.49 -8.76
N GLU A 63 1.83 3.58 -7.97
CA GLU A 63 1.71 4.53 -6.87
C GLU A 63 1.65 3.76 -5.56
N VAL A 64 2.35 4.22 -4.52
CA VAL A 64 2.33 3.62 -3.19
C VAL A 64 1.75 4.61 -2.21
N VAL A 65 0.72 4.19 -1.49
CA VAL A 65 0.19 4.83 -0.29
C VAL A 65 0.26 3.87 0.88
N ASN A 66 0.03 4.36 2.08
CA ASN A 66 0.22 3.55 3.30
C ASN A 66 -0.98 3.68 4.24
N LEU A 67 -1.20 2.65 5.05
CA LEU A 67 -2.18 2.68 6.13
C LEU A 67 -1.90 3.83 7.10
N TYR A 68 -0.61 4.11 7.34
CA TYR A 68 -0.09 5.21 8.14
C TYR A 68 0.85 6.05 7.28
N ALA A 69 0.65 7.37 7.21
CA ALA A 69 1.54 8.22 6.43
C ALA A 69 2.85 8.56 7.16
N LEU A 70 2.93 8.32 8.48
CA LEU A 70 4.11 8.61 9.27
C LEU A 70 5.34 7.86 8.73
N ILE A 71 6.41 8.61 8.45
CA ILE A 71 7.69 8.05 8.04
C ILE A 71 8.39 7.45 9.25
N SER A 72 8.63 6.14 9.22
CA SER A 72 9.41 5.43 10.24
C SER A 72 10.00 4.13 9.66
N THR A 73 11.22 3.78 10.07
CA THR A 73 11.84 2.50 9.74
C THR A 73 11.36 1.36 10.65
N ASP A 74 10.83 1.67 11.83
CA ASP A 74 10.27 0.70 12.77
C ASP A 74 8.72 0.79 12.79
N PRO A 75 8.00 -0.21 12.27
CA PRO A 75 6.54 -0.22 12.29
C PRO A 75 5.93 -0.27 13.71
N PHE A 76 6.73 -0.51 14.76
CA PHE A 76 6.25 -0.42 16.14
C PHE A 76 6.20 1.02 16.66
N GLU A 77 6.99 1.95 16.13
CA GLU A 77 6.94 3.39 16.48
C GLU A 77 5.59 4.04 16.10
N ILE A 78 4.91 3.49 15.09
CA ILE A 78 3.54 3.91 14.72
C ILE A 78 2.59 3.87 15.93
N LYS A 79 2.82 2.95 16.88
CA LYS A 79 1.95 2.79 18.05
C LYS A 79 2.22 3.80 19.16
N THR A 80 3.39 4.43 19.17
CA THR A 80 3.80 5.40 20.20
C THR A 80 3.50 6.83 19.81
N GLU A 81 3.28 7.09 18.52
CA GLU A 81 2.91 8.40 18.01
C GLU A 81 1.42 8.71 18.21
N SER A 82 1.12 9.98 18.48
CA SER A 82 -0.27 10.45 18.68
C SER A 82 -1.08 10.46 17.37
N GLU A 83 -0.43 10.82 16.26
CA GLU A 83 -1.07 10.99 14.95
C GLU A 83 -0.36 10.21 13.83
N PRO A 84 -0.22 8.88 13.93
CA PRO A 84 0.56 8.10 12.96
C PRO A 84 -0.11 8.02 11.58
N ILE A 85 -1.43 8.23 11.53
CA ILE A 85 -2.20 8.14 10.28
C ILE A 85 -1.83 9.31 9.35
N GLY A 86 -1.64 10.52 9.89
CA GLY A 86 -1.56 11.77 9.14
C GLY A 86 -2.95 12.27 8.75
N LYS A 87 -3.24 13.55 9.04
CA LYS A 87 -4.57 14.16 8.89
C LYS A 87 -5.22 13.94 7.51
N ASP A 88 -4.43 14.08 6.45
CA ASP A 88 -4.93 14.03 5.06
C ASP A 88 -4.76 12.64 4.41
N ASN A 89 -4.31 11.62 5.14
CA ASN A 89 -3.93 10.34 4.55
C ASN A 89 -5.12 9.61 3.89
N ASP A 90 -6.31 9.64 4.48
CA ASP A 90 -7.51 9.04 3.87
C ASP A 90 -7.87 9.68 2.53
N TYR A 91 -7.73 11.00 2.43
CA TYR A 91 -7.91 11.72 1.17
C TYR A 91 -6.90 11.24 0.12
N HIS A 92 -5.63 11.13 0.47
CA HIS A 92 -4.60 10.67 -0.46
C HIS A 92 -4.76 9.21 -0.89
N ILE A 93 -5.23 8.32 0.01
CA ILE A 93 -5.58 6.94 -0.35
C ILE A 93 -6.68 6.92 -1.41
N LEU A 94 -7.76 7.68 -1.23
CA LEU A 94 -8.89 7.71 -2.17
C LEU A 94 -8.52 8.37 -3.51
N VAL A 95 -7.72 9.43 -3.49
CA VAL A 95 -7.20 10.07 -4.71
C VAL A 95 -6.33 9.09 -5.50
N ALA A 96 -5.43 8.37 -4.82
CA ALA A 96 -4.60 7.36 -5.47
C ALA A 96 -5.44 6.20 -6.01
N ALA A 97 -6.44 5.73 -5.26
CA ALA A 97 -7.35 4.67 -5.67
C ALA A 97 -8.12 5.04 -6.96
N LYS A 98 -8.59 6.28 -7.05
CA LYS A 98 -9.29 6.79 -8.25
C LYS A 98 -8.41 6.82 -9.50
N ARG A 99 -7.09 7.01 -9.35
CA ARG A 99 -6.13 7.04 -10.46
C ARG A 99 -5.66 5.66 -10.91
N ALA A 100 -5.92 4.62 -10.13
CA ALA A 100 -5.39 3.29 -10.37
C ALA A 100 -6.43 2.38 -11.04
N SER A 101 -5.95 1.55 -11.96
CA SER A 101 -6.76 0.51 -12.60
C SER A 101 -6.91 -0.75 -11.71
N LYS A 102 -5.96 -0.96 -10.79
CA LYS A 102 -5.99 -2.02 -9.76
C LYS A 102 -5.38 -1.53 -8.46
N ILE A 103 -5.90 -2.06 -7.35
CA ILE A 103 -5.41 -1.79 -6.00
C ILE A 103 -4.88 -3.09 -5.39
N ILE A 104 -3.59 -3.10 -5.07
CA ILE A 104 -2.90 -4.21 -4.44
C ILE A 104 -2.64 -3.86 -2.97
N VAL A 105 -3.23 -4.63 -2.07
CA VAL A 105 -2.96 -4.54 -0.64
C VAL A 105 -1.76 -5.41 -0.27
N ALA A 106 -0.89 -4.88 0.59
CA ALA A 106 0.44 -5.44 0.83
C ALA A 106 1.05 -5.05 2.20
N TRP A 107 0.20 -4.74 3.19
CA TRP A 107 0.61 -4.17 4.48
C TRP A 107 1.21 -5.18 5.49
N GLY A 108 1.33 -6.47 5.15
CA GLY A 108 1.89 -7.47 6.06
C GLY A 108 0.94 -7.85 7.20
N GLU A 109 1.47 -8.43 8.28
CA GLU A 109 0.65 -9.08 9.32
C GLU A 109 0.79 -8.48 10.73
N LYS A 110 1.64 -7.45 10.88
CA LYS A 110 2.01 -6.83 12.16
C LYS A 110 2.01 -5.31 12.03
N GLY A 111 2.19 -4.61 13.15
CA GLY A 111 2.30 -3.15 13.18
C GLY A 111 0.97 -2.41 13.11
N PHE A 112 -0.16 -3.11 13.24
CA PHE A 112 -1.46 -2.46 13.26
C PHE A 112 -1.74 -1.75 14.59
N TYR A 113 -2.33 -0.56 14.46
CA TYR A 113 -2.86 0.30 15.51
C TYR A 113 -4.31 0.70 15.17
N ASN A 114 -5.21 0.67 16.16
CA ASN A 114 -6.63 1.03 16.02
C ASN A 114 -7.36 0.39 14.83
N GLN A 115 -6.99 -0.87 14.50
CA GLN A 115 -7.56 -1.64 13.39
C GLN A 115 -7.57 -0.87 12.05
N ARG A 116 -6.53 -0.06 11.78
CA ARG A 116 -6.47 0.80 10.59
C ARG A 116 -6.68 0.05 9.28
N HIS A 117 -6.11 -1.15 9.14
CA HIS A 117 -6.31 -2.00 7.96
C HIS A 117 -7.80 -2.29 7.71
N ASN A 118 -8.61 -2.48 8.75
CA ASN A 118 -10.06 -2.69 8.62
C ASN A 118 -10.77 -1.43 8.13
N LYS A 119 -10.40 -0.27 8.71
CA LYS A 119 -10.98 1.01 8.33
C LYS A 119 -10.71 1.32 6.87
N VAL A 120 -9.46 1.15 6.41
CA VAL A 120 -9.07 1.39 5.01
C VAL A 120 -9.72 0.36 4.08
N THR A 121 -9.80 -0.91 4.48
CA THR A 121 -10.46 -1.96 3.67
C THR A 121 -11.94 -1.66 3.48
N ARG A 122 -12.66 -1.30 4.55
CA ARG A 122 -14.07 -0.86 4.48
C ARG A 122 -14.22 0.39 3.63
N MET A 123 -13.40 1.41 3.88
CA MET A 123 -13.44 2.66 3.12
C MET A 123 -13.31 2.40 1.60
N LEU A 124 -12.38 1.56 1.17
CA LEU A 124 -12.21 1.24 -0.25
C LEU A 124 -13.37 0.40 -0.81
N HIS A 125 -13.82 -0.59 -0.04
CA HIS A 125 -14.95 -1.42 -0.41
C HIS A 125 -16.24 -0.60 -0.59
N ASP A 126 -16.55 0.29 0.36
CA ASP A 126 -17.74 1.13 0.35
C ASP A 126 -17.70 2.17 -0.78
N ASN A 127 -16.51 2.47 -1.31
CA ASN A 127 -16.29 3.28 -2.51
C ASN A 127 -16.25 2.44 -3.81
N GLY A 128 -16.58 1.14 -3.75
CA GLY A 128 -16.71 0.27 -4.92
C GLY A 128 -15.40 -0.28 -5.48
N TYR A 129 -14.29 -0.17 -4.75
CA TYR A 129 -13.00 -0.69 -5.23
C TYR A 129 -12.83 -2.19 -4.92
N SER A 130 -12.41 -2.96 -5.93
CA SER A 130 -11.91 -4.32 -5.73
C SER A 130 -10.45 -4.31 -5.31
N LEU A 131 -10.14 -5.07 -4.27
CA LEU A 131 -8.78 -5.21 -3.74
C LEU A 131 -8.15 -6.51 -4.21
N TYR A 132 -6.85 -6.48 -4.45
CA TYR A 132 -6.04 -7.62 -4.85
C TYR A 132 -4.86 -7.80 -3.90
N CYS A 133 -4.26 -8.97 -3.87
CA CYS A 133 -2.98 -9.19 -3.21
C CYS A 133 -2.12 -10.15 -4.04
N LEU A 134 -0.82 -10.19 -3.75
CA LEU A 134 0.11 -11.12 -4.43
C LEU A 134 0.19 -12.48 -3.74
N LYS A 135 -0.12 -12.48 -2.43
CA LYS A 135 -0.14 -13.67 -1.57
C LYS A 135 -0.71 -13.30 -0.21
N LEU A 136 -1.48 -14.21 0.38
CA LEU A 136 -1.87 -14.14 1.79
C LEU A 136 -0.79 -14.75 2.70
N THR A 137 -0.78 -14.39 3.99
CA THR A 137 0.09 -15.02 4.99
C THR A 137 -0.24 -16.49 5.16
N LYS A 138 0.61 -17.26 5.87
CA LYS A 138 0.37 -18.70 6.09
C LYS A 138 -0.99 -18.98 6.74
N ASN A 139 -1.45 -18.07 7.59
CA ASN A 139 -2.75 -18.17 8.25
C ASN A 139 -3.91 -17.71 7.34
N GLY A 140 -3.63 -17.29 6.10
CA GLY A 140 -4.63 -16.91 5.10
C GLY A 140 -5.35 -15.58 5.39
N HIS A 141 -4.82 -14.74 6.27
CA HIS A 141 -5.54 -13.57 6.77
C HIS A 141 -5.04 -12.26 6.18
N TYR A 142 -3.73 -12.05 6.18
CA TYR A 142 -3.18 -10.74 5.83
C TYR A 142 -2.46 -10.78 4.47
N PRO A 143 -2.53 -9.71 3.67
CA PRO A 143 -1.76 -9.61 2.45
C PRO A 143 -0.26 -9.47 2.78
N ARG A 144 0.56 -10.36 2.23
CA ARG A 144 1.99 -10.37 2.52
C ARG A 144 2.69 -9.18 1.89
N HIS A 145 3.68 -8.67 2.61
CA HIS A 145 4.61 -7.67 2.12
C HIS A 145 5.43 -8.22 0.93
N PRO A 146 5.65 -7.42 -0.14
CA PRO A 146 6.19 -7.90 -1.42
C PRO A 146 7.69 -8.18 -1.40
N SER A 147 8.45 -7.59 -0.48
CA SER A 147 9.93 -7.62 -0.46
C SER A 147 10.54 -9.03 -0.52
N ARG A 148 9.84 -10.06 -0.03
CA ARG A 148 10.32 -11.46 0.02
C ARG A 148 9.39 -12.44 -0.70
N LEU A 149 8.46 -11.97 -1.52
CA LEU A 149 7.61 -12.88 -2.31
C LEU A 149 8.43 -13.54 -3.42
N PRO A 150 8.05 -14.74 -3.91
CA PRO A 150 8.65 -15.34 -5.10
C PRO A 150 8.10 -14.70 -6.37
N SER A 151 8.92 -14.65 -7.43
CA SER A 151 8.53 -14.01 -8.70
C SER A 151 7.39 -14.70 -9.45
N CYS A 152 7.08 -15.96 -9.11
CA CYS A 152 5.96 -16.69 -9.66
C CYS A 152 4.59 -16.24 -9.13
N CYS A 153 4.53 -15.43 -8.07
CA CYS A 153 3.27 -14.89 -7.53
C CYS A 153 2.41 -14.25 -8.63
N GLN A 154 1.09 -14.46 -8.52
CA GLN A 154 0.08 -13.91 -9.40
C GLN A 154 -0.78 -12.90 -8.64
N LEU A 155 -1.54 -12.09 -9.38
CA LEU A 155 -2.56 -11.22 -8.80
C LEU A 155 -3.79 -12.05 -8.41
N GLU A 156 -4.10 -12.07 -7.12
CA GLU A 156 -5.24 -12.77 -6.54
C GLU A 156 -6.25 -11.76 -6.00
N LEU A 157 -7.55 -12.04 -6.17
CA LEU A 157 -8.59 -11.21 -5.56
C LEU A 157 -8.49 -11.31 -4.03
N PHE A 158 -8.49 -10.17 -3.37
CA PHE A 158 -8.53 -10.09 -1.91
C PHE A 158 -9.97 -9.88 -1.46
N THR A 159 -10.64 -10.95 -1.05
CA THR A 159 -12.05 -10.93 -0.66
C THR A 159 -12.26 -10.10 0.60
N THR A 160 -12.71 -8.86 0.43
CA THR A 160 -12.94 -7.90 1.53
C THR A 160 -14.00 -8.39 2.51
N GLU A 161 -15.07 -9.01 2.02
CA GLU A 161 -16.12 -9.56 2.88
C GLU A 161 -15.60 -10.64 3.82
N GLU A 162 -14.82 -11.59 3.30
CA GLU A 162 -14.23 -12.66 4.10
C GLU A 162 -13.22 -12.10 5.09
N PHE A 163 -12.40 -11.14 4.64
CA PHE A 163 -11.44 -10.46 5.49
C PHE A 163 -12.14 -9.74 6.66
N LEU A 164 -13.22 -9.01 6.39
CA LEU A 164 -13.96 -8.28 7.41
C LEU A 164 -14.79 -9.21 8.31
N LYS A 165 -15.43 -10.26 7.78
CA LYS A 165 -16.22 -11.24 8.56
C LYS A 165 -15.37 -11.98 9.59
N LYS A 166 -14.12 -12.30 9.28
CA LYS A 166 -13.21 -13.04 10.17
C LYS A 166 -12.75 -12.25 11.39
N LEU A 167 -12.98 -10.93 11.44
CA LEU A 167 -12.54 -10.06 12.53
C LEU A 167 -13.59 -9.84 13.62
N TYR A 168 -14.80 -10.35 13.41
CA TYR A 168 -15.93 -10.32 14.34
C TYR A 168 -16.25 -11.70 14.95
N LYS A 169 -15.35 -12.69 14.77
CA LYS A 169 -15.38 -13.98 15.45
C LYS A 169 -14.25 -14.05 16.46
#